data_AF-A0A239HX02-F1
#
_entry.id   AF-A0A239HX02-F1
#
_cell.length_a   1.000
_cell.length_b   1.000
_cell.length_c   1.000
_cell.angle_alpha   90.00
_cell.angle_beta   90.00
_cell.angle_gamma   90.00
#
_symmetry.space_group_name_H-M   'P 1'
#
loop_
_entity.id
_entity.type
_entity.pdbx_description
1 polymer ?
#
loop_
_entity_poly.entity_id
_entity_poly.type
_entity_poly.pdbx_seq_one_letter_code
_entity_poly.pdbx_strand_id
1 'polypeptide(L)'
;MTSHDLPSSDGPRTGRPKRRTFTAAYKLRMVEEYDAAEHGDKGALLRREGLYESSVQLWRRQRDAGELTAAGTSRPAAKKEKTPEQAELEQLRKEKARLERQNTAMARKLKQTEAALDIMGKGIALLETMSESADTENS
;
A
#
# COMPACT_ATOMS: atom_id res chain seq x y z
N MET A 1 -8.06 -56.26 -23.74
CA MET A 1 -6.72 -55.97 -23.17
C MET A 1 -5.79 -55.65 -24.34
N THR A 2 -5.04 -54.57 -24.46
CA THR A 2 -4.80 -53.38 -23.63
C THR A 2 -4.25 -52.32 -24.58
N SER A 3 -4.87 -51.15 -24.48
CA SER A 3 -4.45 -49.79 -24.83
C SER A 3 -3.14 -49.57 -25.59
N HIS A 4 -3.36 -49.01 -26.78
CA HIS A 4 -2.60 -47.98 -27.49
C HIS A 4 -1.40 -47.35 -26.76
N ASP A 5 -0.23 -47.53 -27.37
CA ASP A 5 1.01 -46.77 -27.12
C ASP A 5 0.76 -45.28 -27.44
N LEU A 6 0.98 -44.40 -26.46
CA LEU A 6 0.88 -42.95 -26.65
C LEU A 6 2.23 -42.41 -27.16
N PRO A 7 2.29 -41.69 -28.30
CA PRO A 7 3.53 -41.09 -28.76
C PRO A 7 3.98 -39.94 -27.84
N SER A 8 5.29 -39.90 -27.60
CA SER A 8 5.99 -38.91 -26.79
C SER A 8 5.63 -37.46 -27.14
N SER A 9 5.48 -36.65 -26.09
CA SER A 9 5.24 -35.21 -26.14
C SER A 9 6.47 -34.45 -26.69
N ASP A 10 6.67 -34.45 -27.99
CA ASP A 10 7.58 -33.50 -28.67
C ASP A 10 6.74 -32.38 -29.30
N GLY A 11 6.46 -31.33 -28.52
CA GLY A 11 5.72 -30.15 -28.98
C GLY A 11 6.61 -29.15 -29.72
N PRO A 12 6.05 -28.20 -30.49
CA PRO A 12 6.78 -27.26 -31.37
C PRO A 12 7.70 -26.23 -30.67
N ARG A 13 8.09 -26.47 -29.41
CA ARG A 13 8.90 -25.57 -28.57
C ARG A 13 10.22 -26.21 -28.11
N THR A 14 10.55 -27.42 -28.56
CA THR A 14 11.72 -28.19 -28.13
C THR A 14 13.07 -27.69 -28.64
N GLY A 15 13.11 -26.66 -29.50
CA GLY A 15 14.33 -26.03 -30.02
C GLY A 15 14.69 -24.63 -29.48
N ARG A 16 13.98 -24.07 -28.48
CA ARG A 16 14.27 -22.70 -28.00
C ARG A 16 15.46 -22.67 -27.04
N PRO A 17 16.33 -21.63 -27.11
CA PRO A 17 17.39 -21.44 -26.12
C PRO A 17 16.82 -21.38 -24.70
N LYS A 18 17.29 -22.28 -23.83
CA LYS A 18 16.87 -22.33 -22.43
C LYS A 18 17.45 -21.12 -21.70
N ARG A 19 16.57 -20.22 -21.24
CA ARG A 19 16.99 -19.06 -20.44
C ARG A 19 17.58 -19.53 -19.11
N ARG A 20 18.71 -18.95 -18.68
CA ARG A 20 19.32 -19.23 -17.38
C ARG A 20 18.38 -18.81 -16.25
N THR A 21 18.18 -19.69 -15.27
CA THR A 21 17.42 -19.41 -14.05
C THR A 21 18.39 -19.26 -12.88
N PHE A 22 18.16 -18.25 -12.04
CA PHE A 22 18.98 -18.01 -10.86
C PHE A 22 18.27 -18.50 -9.61
N THR A 23 18.95 -19.31 -8.81
CA THR A 23 18.45 -19.75 -7.50
C THR A 23 18.44 -18.59 -6.51
N ALA A 24 17.62 -18.66 -5.46
CA ALA A 24 17.57 -17.61 -4.44
C ALA A 24 18.92 -17.43 -3.73
N ALA A 25 19.58 -18.56 -3.40
CA ALA A 25 20.92 -18.56 -2.82
C ALA A 25 21.96 -17.87 -3.73
N TYR A 26 21.92 -18.11 -5.04
CA TYR A 26 22.82 -17.44 -5.97
C TYR A 26 22.58 -15.93 -5.99
N LYS A 27 21.32 -15.50 -6.06
CA LYS A 27 20.98 -14.07 -6.05
C LYS A 27 21.46 -13.38 -4.76
N LEU A 28 21.28 -14.01 -3.60
CA LEU A 28 21.75 -13.48 -2.31
C LEU A 28 23.26 -13.34 -2.27
N ARG A 29 23.99 -14.40 -2.63
CA ARG A 29 25.45 -14.37 -2.70
C ARG A 29 25.94 -13.22 -3.60
N MET A 30 25.33 -13.07 -4.76
CA MET A 30 25.70 -12.01 -5.70
C MET A 30 25.39 -10.62 -5.17
N VAL A 31 24.30 -10.44 -4.42
CA VAL A 31 23.97 -9.16 -3.77
C VAL A 31 24.99 -8.83 -2.68
N GLU A 32 25.37 -9.81 -1.85
CA GLU A 32 26.38 -9.66 -0.79
C GLU A 32 27.75 -9.32 -1.36
N GLU A 33 28.18 -10.04 -2.40
CA GLU A 33 29.45 -9.81 -3.09
C GLU A 33 29.46 -8.43 -3.77
N TYR A 34 28.34 -8.00 -4.35
CA TYR A 34 28.19 -6.66 -4.92
C TYR A 34 28.11 -5.54 -3.87
N ASP A 35 27.58 -5.83 -2.67
CA ASP A 35 27.60 -4.93 -1.50
C ASP A 35 29.02 -4.74 -0.94
N ALA A 36 29.80 -5.82 -0.89
CA ALA A 36 31.17 -5.81 -0.36
C ALA A 36 32.22 -5.25 -1.32
N ALA A 37 31.94 -5.25 -2.64
CA ALA A 37 32.90 -4.79 -3.65
C ALA A 37 33.15 -3.26 -3.63
N GLU A 38 34.40 -2.85 -3.87
CA GLU A 38 34.82 -1.45 -3.95
C GLU A 38 34.39 -0.79 -5.29
N HIS A 39 34.51 0.54 -5.38
CA HIS A 39 34.18 1.30 -6.58
C HIS A 39 35.15 0.95 -7.72
N GLY A 40 34.70 0.12 -8.66
CA GLY A 40 35.49 -0.36 -9.81
C GLY A 40 35.37 -1.87 -10.00
N ASP A 41 35.41 -2.62 -8.90
CA ASP A 41 35.35 -4.09 -8.92
C ASP A 41 33.94 -4.62 -9.16
N LYS A 42 32.92 -3.82 -8.81
CA LYS A 42 31.51 -4.08 -9.11
C LYS A 42 31.29 -4.38 -10.60
N GLY A 43 31.90 -3.59 -11.48
CA GLY A 43 31.78 -3.78 -12.92
C GLY A 43 32.50 -5.04 -13.42
N ALA A 44 33.62 -5.42 -12.81
CA ALA A 44 34.34 -6.65 -13.13
C ALA A 44 33.55 -7.89 -12.70
N LEU A 45 32.97 -7.86 -11.50
CA LEU A 45 32.10 -8.90 -10.96
C LEU A 45 30.88 -9.14 -11.87
N LEU A 46 30.18 -8.07 -12.25
CA LEU A 46 29.01 -8.15 -13.12
C LEU A 46 29.34 -8.73 -14.50
N ARG A 47 30.48 -8.35 -15.10
CA ARG A 47 30.94 -8.89 -16.39
C ARG A 47 31.31 -10.37 -16.29
N ARG A 48 31.99 -10.80 -15.22
CA ARG A 48 32.33 -12.21 -14.99
C ARG A 48 31.07 -13.08 -14.90
N GLU A 49 30.07 -12.61 -14.19
CA GLU A 49 28.83 -13.36 -13.96
C GLU A 49 27.81 -13.21 -15.10
N GLY A 50 28.06 -12.29 -16.04
CA GLY A 50 27.11 -11.96 -17.12
C GLY A 50 25.82 -11.33 -16.58
N LEU A 51 25.93 -10.49 -15.55
CA LEU A 51 24.82 -9.83 -14.89
C LEU A 51 24.78 -8.35 -15.24
N TYR A 52 23.57 -7.82 -15.31
CA TYR A 52 23.36 -6.37 -15.41
C TYR A 52 23.19 -5.79 -14.01
N GLU A 53 23.65 -4.55 -13.82
CA GLU A 53 23.46 -3.84 -12.55
C GLU A 53 21.97 -3.78 -12.15
N SER A 54 21.07 -3.59 -13.12
CA SER A 54 19.61 -3.62 -12.89
C SER A 54 19.12 -4.93 -12.26
N SER A 55 19.76 -6.06 -12.55
CA SER A 55 19.42 -7.36 -11.97
C SER A 55 19.81 -7.42 -10.51
N VAL A 56 21.00 -6.92 -10.16
CA VAL A 56 21.47 -6.92 -8.76
C VAL A 56 20.70 -5.90 -7.93
N GLN A 57 20.38 -4.73 -8.48
CA GLN A 57 19.54 -3.74 -7.82
C GLN A 57 18.12 -4.27 -7.57
N LEU A 58 17.56 -5.03 -8.51
CA LEU A 58 16.28 -5.70 -8.30
C LEU A 58 16.37 -6.73 -7.16
N TRP A 59 17.43 -7.54 -7.11
CA TRP A 59 17.60 -8.55 -6.06
C TRP A 59 17.86 -7.94 -4.68
N ARG A 60 18.53 -6.78 -4.60
CA ARG A 60 18.64 -5.98 -3.37
C ARG A 60 17.27 -5.59 -2.82
N ARG A 61 16.42 -5.02 -3.68
CA ARG A 61 15.03 -4.67 -3.30
C ARG A 61 14.23 -5.90 -2.87
N GLN A 62 14.40 -7.04 -3.54
CA GLN A 62 13.75 -8.29 -3.17
C GLN A 62 14.23 -8.83 -1.82
N ARG A 63 15.53 -8.70 -1.51
CA ARG A 63 16.09 -9.04 -0.18
C ARG A 63 15.51 -8.13 0.89
N ASP A 64 15.55 -6.82 0.68
CA ASP A 64 15.10 -5.82 1.66
C ASP A 64 13.57 -5.91 1.90
N ALA A 65 12.80 -6.34 0.88
CA ALA A 65 11.37 -6.62 1.00
C ALA A 65 11.04 -8.02 1.58
N GLY A 66 12.05 -8.81 1.96
CA GLY A 66 11.89 -10.17 2.50
C GLY A 66 11.44 -11.23 1.48
N GLU A 67 11.44 -10.91 0.18
CA GLU A 67 11.04 -11.83 -0.89
C GLU A 67 12.14 -12.82 -1.28
N LEU A 68 13.41 -12.43 -1.04
CA LEU A 68 14.57 -13.24 -1.35
C LEU A 68 15.14 -13.86 -0.06
N THR A 69 14.67 -15.06 0.28
CA THR A 69 15.15 -15.81 1.46
C THR A 69 16.01 -17.00 1.04
N ALA A 70 17.00 -17.35 1.87
CA ALA A 70 17.91 -18.48 1.64
C ALA A 70 17.16 -19.84 1.52
N ALA A 71 15.94 -19.92 2.06
CA ALA A 71 15.06 -21.08 2.00
C ALA A 71 14.41 -21.32 0.62
N GLY A 72 14.73 -20.53 -0.40
CA GLY A 72 14.56 -20.95 -1.79
C GLY A 72 13.12 -21.04 -2.27
N THR A 73 12.38 -19.93 -2.28
CA THR A 73 11.09 -19.85 -2.97
C THR A 73 11.10 -18.74 -4.03
N SER A 74 11.93 -18.91 -5.06
CA SER A 74 11.74 -18.18 -6.32
C SER A 74 10.54 -18.77 -7.08
N ARG A 75 9.33 -18.69 -6.51
CA ARG A 75 8.08 -18.92 -7.25
C ARG A 75 7.76 -17.61 -8.01
N PRO A 76 7.39 -17.67 -9.30
CA PRO A 76 7.08 -16.46 -10.06
C PRO A 76 5.91 -15.75 -9.41
N ALA A 77 6.16 -14.56 -8.83
CA ALA A 77 5.20 -13.57 -8.33
C ALA A 77 3.76 -14.08 -8.19
N ALA A 78 3.54 -15.07 -7.31
CA ALA A 78 2.21 -15.35 -6.84
C ALA A 78 1.89 -14.14 -5.96
N LYS A 79 0.89 -13.34 -6.40
CA LYS A 79 0.36 -12.16 -5.71
C LYS A 79 0.62 -12.28 -4.21
N LYS A 80 1.41 -11.37 -3.65
CA LYS A 80 1.54 -11.23 -2.19
C LYS A 80 0.12 -11.17 -1.67
N GLU A 81 -0.35 -12.25 -1.04
CA GLU A 81 -1.48 -12.15 -0.15
C GLU A 81 -1.05 -11.13 0.90
N LYS A 82 -1.77 -10.00 0.94
CA LYS A 82 -1.50 -8.93 1.90
C LYS A 82 -1.39 -9.61 3.26
N THR A 83 -0.31 -9.34 3.99
CA THR A 83 -0.19 -9.90 5.34
C THR A 83 -1.45 -9.49 6.13
N PRO A 84 -1.94 -10.32 7.06
CA PRO A 84 -3.14 -9.98 7.84
C PRO A 84 -3.05 -8.59 8.47
N GLU A 85 -1.86 -8.20 8.93
CA GLU A 85 -1.53 -6.86 9.43
C GLU A 85 -1.76 -5.74 8.40
N GLN A 86 -1.41 -5.95 7.13
CA GLN A 86 -1.65 -4.97 6.07
C GLN A 86 -3.13 -4.80 5.75
N ALA A 87 -3.91 -5.89 5.84
CA ALA A 87 -5.36 -5.83 5.67
C ALA A 87 -6.02 -5.07 6.83
N GLU A 88 -5.60 -5.35 8.07
CA GLU A 88 -6.05 -4.63 9.27
C GLU A 88 -5.70 -3.14 9.20
N LEU A 89 -4.47 -2.78 8.80
CA LEU A 89 -4.08 -1.38 8.61
C LEU A 89 -4.95 -0.66 7.58
N GLU A 90 -5.31 -1.33 6.48
CA GLU A 90 -6.19 -0.76 5.47
C GLU A 90 -7.62 -0.57 6.01
N GLN A 91 -8.15 -1.53 6.77
CA GLN A 91 -9.45 -1.43 7.43
C GLN A 91 -9.47 -0.27 8.45
N LEU A 92 -8.48 -0.22 9.34
CA LEU A 92 -8.34 0.86 10.33
C LEU A 92 -8.25 2.24 9.67
N ARG A 93 -7.53 2.37 8.55
CA ARG A 93 -7.47 3.62 7.78
C ARG A 93 -8.83 4.02 7.22
N LYS A 94 -9.61 3.06 6.71
CA LYS A 94 -10.97 3.32 6.20
C LYS A 94 -11.91 3.74 7.33
N GLU A 95 -11.83 3.09 8.49
CA GLU A 95 -12.63 3.44 9.66
C GLU A 95 -12.28 4.82 10.19
N LYS A 96 -11.00 5.15 10.32
CA LYS A 96 -10.55 6.48 10.72
C LYS A 96 -11.10 7.57 9.79
N ALA A 97 -11.00 7.37 8.48
CA ALA A 97 -11.54 8.32 7.50
C ALA A 97 -13.07 8.46 7.60
N ARG A 98 -13.79 7.36 7.89
CA ARG A 98 -15.24 7.39 8.13
C ARG A 98 -15.60 8.18 9.38
N LEU A 99 -14.89 7.93 10.49
CA LEU A 99 -15.12 8.61 11.76
C LEU A 99 -14.82 10.12 11.66
N GLU A 100 -13.74 10.50 10.99
CA GLU A 100 -13.41 11.91 10.74
C GLU A 100 -14.50 12.63 9.94
N ARG A 101 -15.06 11.97 8.90
CA ARG A 101 -16.20 12.52 8.14
C ARG A 101 -17.45 12.68 9.01
N GLN A 102 -17.72 11.73 9.90
CA GLN A 102 -18.86 11.84 10.81
C GLN A 102 -18.68 12.98 11.82
N ASN A 103 -17.49 13.09 12.42
CA ASN A 103 -17.16 14.16 13.35
C ASN A 103 -17.28 15.54 12.71
N THR A 104 -16.74 15.72 11.50
CA THR A 104 -16.86 16.99 10.77
C THR A 104 -18.32 17.33 10.42
N ALA A 105 -19.13 16.35 10.05
CA ALA A 105 -20.55 16.55 9.80
C ALA A 105 -21.31 16.93 11.07
N MET A 106 -21.04 16.26 12.20
CA MET A 106 -21.66 16.58 13.49
C MET A 106 -21.25 17.97 13.98
N ALA A 107 -19.97 18.35 13.84
CA ALA A 107 -19.50 19.68 14.20
C ALA A 107 -20.19 20.79 13.40
N ARG A 108 -20.50 20.55 12.11
CA ARG A 108 -21.28 21.50 11.30
C ARG A 108 -22.71 21.63 11.80
N LYS A 109 -23.36 20.53 12.16
CA LYS A 109 -24.72 20.55 12.73
C LYS A 109 -24.76 21.30 14.06
N LEU A 110 -23.80 21.05 14.94
CA LEU A 110 -23.69 21.77 16.23
C LEU A 110 -23.56 23.28 16.00
N LYS A 111 -22.66 23.70 15.12
CA LYS A 111 -22.51 25.13 14.78
C LYS A 111 -23.80 25.74 14.23
N GLN A 112 -24.54 25.00 13.41
CA GLN A 112 -25.82 25.47 12.88
C GLN A 112 -26.88 25.61 13.98
N THR A 113 -26.96 24.64 14.91
CA THR A 113 -27.90 24.70 16.05
C THR A 113 -27.54 25.82 17.02
N GLU A 114 -26.25 26.03 17.29
CA GLU A 114 -25.76 27.13 18.13
C GLU A 114 -26.12 28.49 17.52
N ALA A 115 -25.93 28.66 16.20
CA ALA A 115 -26.32 29.89 15.51
C ALA A 115 -27.85 30.12 15.55
N ALA A 116 -28.66 29.07 15.42
CA ALA A 116 -30.10 29.19 15.55
C ALA A 116 -30.51 29.62 16.98
N LEU A 117 -29.88 29.04 18.01
CA LEU A 117 -30.10 29.43 19.41
C LEU A 117 -29.72 30.89 19.67
N ASP A 118 -28.60 31.36 19.12
CA ASP A 118 -28.17 32.77 19.23
C ASP A 118 -29.18 33.73 18.58
N ILE A 119 -29.68 33.41 17.39
CA ILE A 119 -30.71 34.22 16.72
C ILE A 119 -32.01 34.26 17.54
N MET A 120 -32.45 33.11 18.08
CA MET A 120 -33.64 33.06 18.93
C MET A 120 -33.46 33.87 20.21
N GLY A 121 -32.28 33.78 20.85
CA GLY A 121 -31.94 34.58 22.03
C GLY A 121 -32.00 36.08 21.76
N LYS A 122 -31.46 36.53 20.62
CA LYS A 122 -31.54 37.93 20.17
C LYS A 122 -32.98 38.38 19.87
N GLY A 123 -33.79 37.50 19.29
CA GLY A 123 -35.22 37.77 19.04
C GLY A 123 -36.01 37.98 20.33
N ILE A 124 -35.77 37.14 21.34
CA ILE A 124 -36.40 37.29 22.67
C ILE A 124 -35.99 38.62 23.32
N ALA A 125 -34.69 38.94 23.33
CA ALA A 125 -34.19 40.19 23.89
C ALA A 125 -34.78 41.43 23.18
N LEU A 126 -34.93 41.39 21.86
CA LEU A 126 -35.57 42.47 21.11
C LEU A 126 -37.04 42.63 21.53
N LEU A 127 -37.80 41.54 21.63
CA LEU A 127 -39.20 41.60 22.05
C LEU A 127 -39.37 42.17 23.46
N GLU A 128 -38.46 41.84 24.38
CA GLU A 128 -38.43 42.40 25.73
C GLU A 128 -38.24 43.93 25.69
N THR A 129 -37.28 44.43 24.90
CA THR A 129 -37.06 45.88 24.76
C THR A 129 -38.26 46.61 24.12
N MET A 130 -38.92 45.99 23.13
CA MET A 130 -40.12 46.57 22.51
C MET A 130 -41.30 46.60 23.49
N SER A 131 -41.49 45.55 24.29
CA SER A 131 -42.52 45.50 25.33
C SER A 131 -42.31 46.60 26.37
N GLU A 132 -41.09 46.75 26.88
CA GLU A 132 -40.79 47.75 27.91
C GLU A 132 -40.95 49.18 27.37
N SER A 133 -40.58 49.43 26.11
CA SER A 133 -40.85 50.74 25.47
C SER A 133 -42.36 51.02 25.29
N ALA A 134 -43.16 50.01 24.94
CA ALA A 134 -44.60 50.16 24.75
C ALA A 134 -45.34 50.43 26.07
N ASP A 135 -44.87 49.83 27.18
CA ASP A 135 -45.44 50.07 28.51
C ASP A 135 -45.14 51.49 29.02
N THR A 136 -44.01 52.09 28.63
CA THR A 136 -43.65 53.47 28.99
C THR A 136 -44.44 54.55 28.25
N GLU A 137 -44.99 54.27 27.06
CA GLU A 137 -45.80 55.23 26.30
C GLU A 137 -47.29 55.25 26.73
N ASN A 138 -47.75 54.23 27.45
CA ASN A 138 -49.15 54.06 27.84
C ASN A 138 -49.44 54.37 29.33
N SER A 139 -48.45 54.86 30.09
CA SER A 139 -48.57 55.32 31.48
C SER A 139 -48.37 56.83 31.60
#